data_AF-A0A7K4H8X5-F1
#
_entry.id   AF-A0A7K4H8X5-F1
#
_cell.length_a   1.000
_cell.length_b   1.000
_cell.length_c   1.000
_cell.angle_alpha   90.00
_cell.angle_beta   90.00
_cell.angle_gamma   90.00
#
_symmetry.space_group_name_H-M   'P 1'
#
loop_
_entity.id
_entity.type
_entity.pdbx_description
1 polymer ?
#
loop_
_entity_poly.entity_id
_entity_poly.type
_entity_poly.pdbx_seq_one_letter_code
_entity_poly.pdbx_strand_id
1 'polypeptide(L)'
;MALWGNNDNLASVGIVTVNYDTLEVIGDQTTFTGIDTGTVIRFGIRGDGTYLGDAVISGITSDTLLSIASTSGLSGAAIAATDYYLSELPLYTVGDSTYSEASYGTEDKLVYGISTSAAGDYGTTGLATNYHVAHHGWVGILTYVDMHGNLRVKSEVLVAQSGVQTGSNGILYTTNV
;
A
#
# COMPACT_ATOMS: atom_id res chain seq x y z
N MET A 1 17.10 -8.80 -5.94
CA MET A 1 15.74 -8.22 -5.88
C MET A 1 15.87 -6.72 -5.88
N ALA A 2 15.05 -6.01 -6.64
CA ALA A 2 15.01 -4.55 -6.59
C ALA A 2 14.42 -4.11 -5.24
N LEU A 3 14.88 -2.98 -4.70
CA LEU A 3 14.41 -2.44 -3.41
C LEU A 3 13.03 -1.75 -3.52
N TRP A 4 12.57 -1.51 -4.76
CA TRP A 4 11.26 -1.01 -5.17
C TRP A 4 11.16 -1.20 -6.69
N GLY A 5 9.93 -1.16 -7.21
CA GLY A 5 9.63 -1.04 -8.63
C GLY A 5 8.88 0.25 -8.94
N ASN A 6 8.10 0.24 -10.01
CA ASN A 6 7.34 1.40 -10.49
C ASN A 6 5.85 1.09 -10.69
N ASN A 7 5.34 -0.06 -10.27
CA ASN A 7 3.93 -0.41 -10.44
C ASN A 7 3.18 -0.44 -9.11
N ASP A 8 2.26 0.52 -8.92
CA ASP A 8 1.29 0.54 -7.81
C ASP A 8 -0.11 0.13 -8.27
N ASN A 9 -0.22 -0.50 -9.45
CA ASN A 9 -1.49 -0.90 -10.08
C ASN A 9 -1.46 -2.37 -10.51
N LEU A 10 -0.75 -3.21 -9.75
CA LEU A 10 -0.72 -4.65 -9.94
C LEU A 10 -2.11 -5.25 -9.69
N ALA A 11 -2.50 -6.22 -10.51
CA ALA A 11 -3.81 -6.83 -10.44
C ALA A 11 -4.02 -7.53 -9.08
N SER A 12 -5.01 -7.09 -8.32
CA SER A 12 -5.32 -7.60 -6.98
C SER A 12 -6.76 -8.08 -6.98
N VAL A 13 -6.95 -9.33 -7.38
CA VAL A 13 -8.28 -9.92 -7.62
C VAL A 13 -8.52 -11.03 -6.61
N GLY A 14 -9.75 -11.14 -6.11
CA GLY A 14 -10.14 -12.12 -5.11
C GLY A 14 -9.78 -11.67 -3.70
N ILE A 15 -9.69 -12.64 -2.80
CA ILE A 15 -9.44 -12.40 -1.37
C ILE A 15 -8.33 -13.33 -0.88
N VAL A 16 -7.71 -12.95 0.23
CA VAL A 16 -6.61 -13.70 0.83
C VAL A 16 -6.85 -14.01 2.29
N THR A 17 -6.26 -15.11 2.74
CA THR A 17 -6.19 -15.52 4.15
C THR A 17 -4.73 -15.75 4.52
N VAL A 18 -4.31 -15.24 5.68
CA VAL A 18 -2.94 -15.37 6.16
C VAL A 18 -2.86 -16.39 7.28
N ASN A 19 -1.97 -17.38 7.13
CA ASN A 19 -1.55 -18.24 8.21
C ASN A 19 -0.32 -17.63 8.89
N TYR A 20 -0.52 -17.07 10.09
CA TYR A 20 0.54 -16.40 10.85
C TYR A 20 1.63 -17.36 11.36
N ASP A 21 1.34 -18.65 11.49
CA ASP A 21 2.32 -19.65 11.95
C ASP A 21 3.25 -20.09 10.82
N THR A 22 2.70 -20.30 9.62
CA THR A 22 3.47 -20.76 8.45
C THR A 22 3.95 -19.63 7.54
N LEU A 23 3.50 -18.39 7.77
CA LEU A 23 3.75 -17.22 6.92
C LEU A 23 3.24 -17.41 5.48
N GLU A 24 2.19 -18.21 5.31
CA GLU A 24 1.57 -18.47 4.04
C GLU A 24 0.35 -17.58 3.83
N VAL A 25 0.18 -17.14 2.59
CA VAL A 25 -0.98 -16.39 2.13
C VAL A 25 -1.68 -17.24 1.08
N ILE A 26 -2.91 -17.63 1.39
CA ILE A 26 -3.75 -18.45 0.54
C ILE A 26 -4.74 -17.52 -0.14
N GLY A 27 -4.72 -17.52 -1.47
CA GLY A 27 -5.69 -16.81 -2.29
C GLY A 27 -6.94 -17.66 -2.53
N ASP A 28 -8.11 -17.03 -2.43
CA ASP A 28 -9.39 -17.54 -2.89
C ASP A 28 -9.94 -16.64 -3.99
N GLN A 29 -10.47 -17.25 -5.06
CA GLN A 29 -10.84 -16.54 -6.30
C GLN A 29 -9.72 -15.61 -6.83
N THR A 30 -8.47 -15.99 -6.56
CA THR A 30 -7.26 -15.20 -6.77
C THR A 30 -6.32 -15.94 -7.71
N THR A 31 -5.53 -15.23 -8.51
CA THR A 31 -4.41 -15.80 -9.27
C THR A 31 -3.19 -14.88 -9.17
N PHE A 32 -2.21 -15.26 -8.36
CA PHE A 32 -0.96 -14.54 -8.12
C PHE A 32 -0.07 -14.58 -9.36
N THR A 33 -0.31 -13.66 -10.30
CA THR A 33 0.41 -13.55 -11.57
C THR A 33 0.93 -12.14 -11.77
N GLY A 34 2.01 -12.00 -12.56
CA GLY A 34 2.61 -10.70 -12.84
C GLY A 34 3.24 -10.04 -11.61
N ILE A 35 3.63 -10.84 -10.62
CA ILE A 35 4.33 -10.41 -9.40
C ILE A 35 5.60 -11.24 -9.22
N ASP A 36 6.55 -10.70 -8.48
CA ASP A 36 7.81 -11.35 -8.14
C ASP A 36 8.03 -11.33 -6.63
N THR A 37 8.99 -12.13 -6.16
CA THR A 37 9.51 -11.99 -4.79
C THR A 37 10.05 -10.57 -4.59
N GLY A 38 9.65 -9.94 -3.48
CA GLY A 38 9.92 -8.53 -3.21
C GLY A 38 8.75 -7.60 -3.50
N THR A 39 7.70 -8.04 -4.22
CA THR A 39 6.42 -7.32 -4.27
C THR A 39 5.81 -7.23 -2.87
N VAL A 40 5.20 -6.10 -2.56
CA VAL A 40 4.48 -5.87 -1.29
C VAL A 40 3.01 -6.23 -1.48
N ILE A 41 2.49 -7.03 -0.57
CA ILE A 41 1.06 -7.29 -0.41
C ILE A 41 0.54 -6.45 0.76
N ARG A 42 -0.55 -5.73 0.51
CA ARG A 42 -1.22 -4.80 1.43
C ARG A 42 -2.59 -5.38 1.77
N PHE A 43 -2.86 -5.66 3.03
CA PHE A 43 -4.07 -6.38 3.44
C PHE A 43 -5.16 -5.44 3.94
N GLY A 44 -6.40 -5.71 3.52
CA GLY A 44 -7.56 -4.91 3.87
C GLY A 44 -7.79 -3.74 2.92
N ILE A 45 -8.69 -2.84 3.31
CA ILE A 45 -9.14 -1.71 2.49
C ILE A 45 -8.78 -0.42 3.22
N ARG A 46 -8.21 0.56 2.50
CA ARG A 46 -8.04 1.95 2.99
C ARG A 46 -9.26 2.79 2.65
N GLY A 47 -9.64 3.71 3.55
CA GLY A 47 -10.87 4.50 3.47
C GLY A 47 -11.99 3.87 4.30
N ASP A 48 -13.10 3.49 3.67
CA ASP A 48 -14.32 2.96 4.34
C ASP A 48 -14.18 1.53 4.93
N GLY A 49 -12.95 1.01 5.05
CA GLY A 49 -12.68 -0.35 5.52
C GLY A 49 -11.55 -0.44 6.54
N THR A 50 -11.23 -1.66 6.93
CA THR A 50 -10.12 -1.93 7.85
C THR A 50 -8.87 -2.25 7.06
N TYR A 51 -7.80 -1.50 7.29
CA TYR A 51 -6.47 -1.83 6.82
C TYR A 51 -5.72 -2.64 7.88
N LEU A 52 -5.06 -3.71 7.46
CA LEU A 52 -4.47 -4.71 8.37
C LEU A 52 -2.95 -4.73 8.32
N GLY A 53 -2.36 -3.99 7.37
CA GLY A 53 -0.92 -3.79 7.23
C GLY A 53 -0.33 -4.42 5.98
N ASP A 54 0.99 -4.38 5.92
CA ASP A 54 1.77 -4.73 4.73
C ASP A 54 2.71 -5.89 5.02
N ALA A 55 3.00 -6.68 4.00
CA ALA A 55 4.05 -7.69 4.05
C ALA A 55 4.80 -7.79 2.72
N VAL A 56 6.08 -8.14 2.79
CA VAL A 56 6.89 -8.42 1.59
C VAL A 56 6.71 -9.88 1.21
N ILE A 57 6.41 -10.16 -0.07
CA ILE A 57 6.33 -11.51 -0.61
C ILE A 57 7.74 -12.10 -0.71
N SER A 58 7.96 -13.22 -0.04
CA SER A 58 9.26 -13.93 0.01
C SER A 58 9.34 -15.10 -0.97
N GLY A 59 8.21 -15.66 -1.37
CA GLY A 59 8.13 -16.80 -2.30
C GLY A 59 6.74 -16.94 -2.89
N ILE A 60 6.67 -17.53 -4.08
CA ILE A 60 5.41 -17.84 -4.76
C ILE A 60 5.42 -19.34 -5.02
N THR A 61 4.56 -20.08 -4.32
CA THR A 61 4.49 -21.54 -4.37
C THR A 61 3.59 -22.01 -5.51
N SER A 62 2.49 -21.30 -5.74
CA SER A 62 1.56 -21.53 -6.85
C SER A 62 0.76 -20.27 -7.16
N ASP A 63 -0.11 -20.34 -8.17
CA ASP A 63 -1.03 -19.27 -8.52
C ASP A 63 -1.99 -18.87 -7.37
N THR A 64 -2.14 -19.69 -6.32
CA THR A 64 -3.04 -19.40 -5.19
C THR A 64 -2.35 -19.46 -3.83
N LEU A 65 -1.03 -19.65 -3.81
CA LEU A 65 -0.27 -19.78 -2.57
C LEU A 65 1.06 -19.05 -2.69
N LEU A 66 1.29 -18.09 -1.80
CA LEU A 66 2.56 -17.40 -1.65
C LEU A 66 3.00 -17.39 -0.19
N SER A 67 4.24 -17.02 0.06
CA SER A 67 4.80 -16.84 1.40
C SER A 67 5.20 -15.38 1.61
N ILE A 68 5.06 -14.88 2.83
CA ILE A 68 5.52 -13.56 3.25
C ILE A 68 6.81 -13.67 4.06
N ALA A 69 7.63 -12.61 4.03
CA ALA A 69 8.92 -12.58 4.72
C ALA A 69 8.77 -12.44 6.24
N SER A 70 7.75 -11.73 6.70
CA SER A 70 7.51 -11.42 8.11
C SER A 70 6.09 -10.89 8.32
N THR A 71 5.60 -10.95 9.55
CA THR A 71 4.35 -10.34 10.02
C THR A 71 4.55 -9.01 10.73
N SER A 72 5.79 -8.51 10.83
CA SER A 72 6.14 -7.27 11.55
C SER A 72 5.44 -6.01 11.01
N GLY A 73 4.98 -6.03 9.76
CA GLY A 73 4.23 -4.94 9.15
C GLY A 73 2.72 -4.98 9.43
N LEU A 74 2.24 -6.08 10.04
CA LEU A 74 0.82 -6.38 10.21
C LEU A 74 0.32 -6.01 11.60
N SER A 75 -0.98 -5.70 11.69
CA SER A 75 -1.68 -5.39 12.94
C SER A 75 -1.76 -6.53 13.96
N GLY A 76 -1.50 -7.76 13.54
CA GLY A 76 -1.70 -8.96 14.35
C GLY A 76 -3.16 -9.38 14.47
N ALA A 77 -4.10 -8.62 13.88
CA ALA A 77 -5.48 -9.06 13.75
C ALA A 77 -5.59 -10.22 12.73
N ALA A 78 -6.63 -11.05 12.88
CA ALA A 78 -6.86 -12.15 11.96
C ALA A 78 -7.14 -11.60 10.54
N ILE A 79 -6.43 -12.14 9.54
CA ILE A 79 -6.64 -11.83 8.13
C ILE A 79 -7.24 -13.09 7.51
N ALA A 80 -8.55 -13.07 7.29
CA ALA A 80 -9.31 -14.17 6.72
C ALA A 80 -10.30 -13.63 5.70
N ALA A 81 -10.30 -14.21 4.49
CA ALA A 81 -11.17 -13.81 3.40
C ALA A 81 -11.19 -12.29 3.18
N THR A 82 -10.00 -11.68 3.14
CA THR A 82 -9.82 -10.22 3.12
C THR A 82 -9.36 -9.76 1.74
N ASP A 83 -9.87 -8.61 1.28
CA ASP A 83 -9.32 -7.91 0.12
C ASP A 83 -7.86 -7.52 0.33
N TYR A 84 -7.14 -7.32 -0.76
CA TYR A 84 -5.73 -6.96 -0.75
C TYR A 84 -5.36 -6.10 -1.94
N TYR A 85 -4.20 -5.46 -1.85
CA TYR A 85 -3.55 -4.76 -2.96
C TYR A 85 -2.12 -5.25 -3.12
N LEU A 86 -1.64 -5.29 -4.35
CA LEU A 86 -0.26 -5.56 -4.69
C LEU A 86 0.44 -4.28 -5.13
N SER A 87 1.68 -4.10 -4.71
CA SER A 87 2.46 -2.90 -5.00
C SER A 87 3.95 -3.19 -5.04
N GLU A 88 4.66 -2.48 -5.90
CA GLU A 88 6.13 -2.48 -5.93
C GLU A 88 6.73 -1.33 -5.10
N LEU A 89 6.03 -0.89 -4.06
CA LEU A 89 6.50 0.15 -3.15
C LEU A 89 7.81 -0.23 -2.45
N PRO A 90 8.55 0.74 -1.87
CA PRO A 90 9.85 0.48 -1.26
C PRO A 90 9.74 -0.50 -0.08
N LEU A 91 10.43 -1.63 -0.17
CA LEU A 91 10.28 -2.74 0.79
C LEU A 91 10.53 -2.32 2.24
N TYR A 92 11.37 -1.31 2.45
CA TYR A 92 11.72 -0.84 3.79
C TYR A 92 10.53 -0.23 4.55
N THR A 93 9.51 0.27 3.84
CA THR A 93 8.36 0.92 4.49
C THR A 93 7.49 -0.07 5.23
N VAL A 94 7.51 -1.35 4.84
CA VAL A 94 6.79 -2.44 5.52
C VAL A 94 7.27 -2.61 6.97
N GLY A 95 8.57 -2.44 7.21
CA GLY A 95 9.17 -2.53 8.55
C GLY A 95 9.29 -1.19 9.27
N ASP A 96 8.91 -0.09 8.62
CA ASP A 96 8.99 1.25 9.20
C ASP A 96 7.79 1.49 10.09
N SER A 97 8.05 1.82 11.36
CA SER A 97 7.03 2.12 12.35
C SER A 97 6.06 3.22 11.95
N THR A 98 6.42 4.13 11.04
CA THR A 98 5.53 5.21 10.63
C THR A 98 4.53 4.79 9.54
N TYR A 99 4.74 3.65 8.86
CA TYR A 99 3.87 3.17 7.78
C TYR A 99 3.25 1.78 8.05
N SER A 100 3.66 1.14 9.14
CA SER A 100 3.24 -0.20 9.53
C SER A 100 1.98 -0.17 10.39
N GLU A 101 1.09 -1.15 10.22
CA GLU A 101 -0.08 -1.30 11.10
C GLU A 101 0.21 -2.10 12.38
N ALA A 102 1.47 -2.44 12.66
CA ALA A 102 1.84 -3.05 13.93
C ALA A 102 1.47 -2.15 15.11
N SER A 103 1.49 -2.70 16.34
CA SER A 103 1.02 -1.99 17.55
C SER A 103 1.71 -0.64 17.86
N TYR A 104 2.80 -0.32 17.16
CA TYR A 104 3.57 0.92 17.29
C TYR A 104 3.36 1.94 16.16
N GLY A 105 2.63 1.59 15.09
CA GLY A 105 2.51 2.41 13.87
C GLY A 105 1.09 2.82 13.52
N THR A 106 0.25 3.11 14.52
CA THR A 106 -1.18 3.39 14.33
C THR A 106 -1.50 4.80 13.82
N GLU A 107 -0.51 5.52 13.26
CA GLU A 107 -0.75 6.83 12.65
C GLU A 107 -1.39 6.65 11.27
N ASP A 108 -2.31 7.52 10.89
CA ASP A 108 -2.95 7.46 9.57
C ASP A 108 -1.98 7.98 8.47
N LYS A 109 -0.97 7.17 8.17
CA LYS A 109 0.06 7.45 7.16
C LYS A 109 0.16 6.28 6.20
N LEU A 110 0.27 6.57 4.91
CA LEU A 110 0.39 5.55 3.88
C LEU A 110 1.37 5.97 2.78
N VAL A 111 1.98 4.98 2.15
CA VAL A 111 2.81 5.17 0.96
C VAL A 111 1.95 5.02 -0.29
N TYR A 112 1.97 6.06 -1.13
CA TYR A 112 1.28 6.08 -2.41
C TYR A 112 2.29 6.12 -3.56
N GLY A 113 1.99 5.40 -4.64
CA GLY A 113 2.58 5.67 -5.92
C GLY A 113 1.99 6.95 -6.52
N ILE A 114 2.83 7.92 -6.85
CA ILE A 114 2.40 9.16 -7.49
C ILE A 114 2.96 9.21 -8.91
N SER A 115 2.08 9.06 -9.90
CA SER A 115 2.44 9.16 -11.31
C SER A 115 2.70 10.61 -11.73
N THR A 116 3.30 10.78 -12.91
CA THR A 116 3.54 12.12 -13.49
C THR A 116 2.23 12.87 -13.73
N SER A 117 1.17 12.16 -14.13
CA SER A 117 -0.15 12.75 -14.33
C SER A 117 -0.76 13.20 -13.01
N ALA A 118 -0.65 12.39 -11.95
CA ALA A 118 -1.15 12.75 -10.62
C ALA A 118 -0.38 13.91 -9.98
N ALA A 119 0.96 13.95 -10.12
CA ALA A 119 1.77 15.06 -9.61
C ALA A 119 1.55 16.36 -10.40
N GLY A 120 1.20 16.29 -11.69
CA GLY A 120 0.91 17.46 -12.52
C GLY A 120 -0.50 18.01 -12.35
N ASP A 121 -1.38 17.28 -11.65
CA ASP A 121 -2.78 17.62 -11.52
C ASP A 121 -3.03 18.58 -10.36
N TYR A 122 -2.76 19.85 -10.63
CA TYR A 122 -3.15 20.94 -9.75
C TYR A 122 -4.63 21.31 -10.00
N GLY A 123 -5.55 20.67 -9.28
CA GLY A 123 -6.95 21.07 -9.23
C GLY A 123 -7.76 20.87 -10.53
N THR A 124 -7.33 19.97 -11.44
CA THR A 124 -8.05 19.73 -12.70
C THR A 124 -8.92 18.47 -12.70
N THR A 125 -8.69 17.50 -11.81
CA THR A 125 -9.54 16.29 -11.67
C THR A 125 -10.41 16.25 -10.41
N GLY A 126 -10.50 17.34 -9.66
CA GLY A 126 -11.29 17.37 -8.41
C GLY A 126 -10.57 16.79 -7.19
N LEU A 127 -9.29 16.43 -7.31
CA LEU A 127 -8.40 16.30 -6.15
C LEU A 127 -8.33 17.66 -5.46
N ALA A 128 -8.70 17.71 -4.18
CA ALA A 128 -8.60 18.97 -3.43
C ALA A 128 -7.13 19.41 -3.41
N THR A 129 -6.88 20.71 -3.62
CA THR A 129 -5.54 21.32 -3.61
C THR A 129 -4.68 20.95 -2.39
N ASN A 130 -5.34 20.55 -1.30
CA ASN A 130 -4.70 20.14 -0.04
C ASN A 130 -3.98 18.79 -0.17
N TYR A 131 -4.39 17.94 -1.11
CA TYR A 131 -3.77 16.67 -1.47
C TYR A 131 -2.92 16.82 -2.74
N HIS A 132 -2.23 17.93 -2.92
CA HIS A 132 -1.29 18.05 -4.03
C HIS A 132 0.13 17.77 -3.53
N VAL A 133 0.89 17.00 -4.30
CA VAL A 133 2.33 16.79 -4.09
C VAL A 133 3.10 17.17 -5.35
N ALA A 134 4.14 17.98 -5.18
CA ALA A 134 4.91 18.54 -6.29
C ALA A 134 5.84 17.53 -6.99
N HIS A 135 5.97 16.32 -6.42
CA HIS A 135 6.91 15.31 -6.88
C HIS A 135 6.20 14.00 -7.15
N HIS A 136 6.71 13.29 -8.15
CA HIS A 136 6.25 11.97 -8.56
C HIS A 136 7.26 10.91 -8.10
N GLY A 137 6.77 9.70 -7.89
CA GLY A 137 7.53 8.62 -7.25
C GLY A 137 6.76 7.97 -6.11
N TRP A 138 7.49 7.38 -5.16
CA TRP A 138 6.90 6.86 -3.93
C TRP A 138 6.85 7.96 -2.88
N VAL A 139 5.65 8.29 -2.42
CA VAL A 139 5.41 9.41 -1.51
C VAL A 139 4.63 8.92 -0.30
N GLY A 140 5.18 9.17 0.89
CA GLY A 140 4.46 8.97 2.14
C GLY A 140 3.55 10.16 2.42
N ILE A 141 2.27 9.90 2.70
CA ILE A 141 1.27 10.92 3.03
C ILE A 141 0.72 10.63 4.42
N LEU A 142 0.69 11.65 5.29
CA LEU A 142 0.04 11.65 6.59
C LEU A 142 -1.12 12.65 6.57
N THR A 143 -2.29 12.20 6.99
CA THR A 143 -3.49 13.02 7.12
C THR A 143 -3.91 13.13 8.58
N TYR A 144 -4.28 14.34 9.02
CA TYR A 144 -4.87 14.55 10.34
C TYR A 144 -5.74 15.80 10.39
N VAL A 145 -6.68 15.83 11.32
CA VAL A 145 -7.47 17.02 11.62
C VAL A 145 -6.81 17.76 12.78
N ASP A 146 -6.47 19.04 12.58
CA ASP A 146 -5.87 19.86 13.63
C ASP A 146 -6.89 20.27 14.72
N MET A 147 -6.41 20.93 15.78
CA MET A 147 -7.24 21.38 16.91
C MET A 147 -8.33 22.40 16.52
N HIS A 148 -8.30 22.90 15.28
CA HIS A 148 -9.27 23.84 14.74
C HIS A 148 -10.22 23.19 13.73
N GLY A 149 -10.17 21.86 13.56
CA GLY A 149 -11.02 21.13 12.63
C GLY A 149 -10.55 21.18 11.19
N ASN A 150 -9.34 21.67 10.90
CA ASN A 150 -8.82 21.72 9.54
C ASN A 150 -8.08 20.44 9.19
N LEU A 151 -8.38 19.88 8.03
CA LEU A 151 -7.59 18.79 7.45
C LEU A 151 -6.18 19.31 7.11
N ARG A 152 -5.18 18.57 7.58
CA ARG A 152 -3.77 18.76 7.28
C ARG A 152 -3.27 17.55 6.53
N VAL A 153 -2.55 17.83 5.44
CA VAL A 153 -1.86 16.82 4.64
C VAL A 153 -0.38 17.13 4.73
N LYS A 154 0.41 16.16 5.18
CA LYS A 154 1.87 16.21 5.15
C LYS A 154 2.38 15.15 4.20
N SER A 155 3.35 15.52 3.37
CA SER A 155 3.92 14.63 2.37
C SER A 155 5.44 14.57 2.48
N GLU A 156 6.01 13.41 2.18
CA GLU A 156 7.44 13.15 2.11
C GLU A 156 7.75 12.28 0.91
N VAL A 157 8.71 12.71 0.07
CA VAL A 157 9.16 11.92 -1.07
C VAL A 157 10.16 10.88 -0.58
N LEU A 158 9.74 9.61 -0.61
CA LEU A 158 10.55 8.47 -0.20
C LEU A 158 11.52 8.05 -1.30
N VAL A 159 11.01 8.00 -2.53
CA VAL A 159 11.80 7.71 -3.72
C VAL A 159 11.31 8.61 -4.84
N ALA A 160 12.17 9.55 -5.25
CA ALA A 160 11.91 10.36 -6.44
C ALA A 160 12.15 9.51 -7.70
N GLN A 161 11.10 9.25 -8.48
CA GLN A 161 11.21 8.51 -9.73
C GLN A 161 10.09 8.83 -10.70
N SER A 162 10.38 8.79 -12.00
CA SER A 162 9.41 8.91 -13.10
C SER A 162 8.83 7.58 -13.55
N GLY A 163 7.58 7.61 -14.00
CA GLY A 163 6.95 6.44 -14.62
C GLY A 163 6.30 5.47 -13.63
N VAL A 164 5.93 5.93 -12.44
CA VAL A 164 5.08 5.14 -11.54
C VAL A 164 3.73 4.92 -12.21
N GLN A 165 3.34 3.66 -12.37
CA GLN A 165 2.06 3.22 -12.88
C GLN A 165 1.07 3.15 -11.72
N THR A 166 0.00 3.92 -11.80
CA THR A 166 -1.06 4.03 -10.79
C THR A 166 -2.41 3.75 -11.45
N GLY A 167 -3.39 3.23 -10.70
CA GLY A 167 -4.72 2.96 -11.24
C GLY A 167 -5.63 2.26 -10.24
N SER A 168 -6.76 1.76 -10.73
CA SER A 168 -7.85 1.21 -9.89
C SER A 168 -7.54 -0.09 -9.16
N ASN A 169 -6.44 -0.79 -9.48
CA ASN A 169 -6.03 -2.00 -8.77
C ASN A 169 -5.14 -1.69 -7.54
N GLY A 170 -4.77 -0.43 -7.36
CA GLY A 170 -4.01 0.04 -6.20
C GLY A 170 -4.84 0.89 -5.27
N ILE A 171 -4.22 1.28 -4.15
CA ILE A 171 -4.83 2.24 -3.23
C ILE A 171 -4.78 3.62 -3.89
N LEU A 172 -5.96 4.14 -4.23
CA LEU A 172 -6.07 5.42 -4.93
C LEU A 172 -5.70 6.59 -4.03
N TYR A 173 -4.98 7.54 -4.61
CA TYR A 173 -4.80 8.86 -4.03
C TYR A 173 -5.93 9.79 -4.47
N THR A 174 -6.62 10.55 -3.61
CA THR A 174 -6.68 10.55 -2.14
C THR A 174 -7.75 9.56 -1.66
N THR A 175 -7.48 8.80 -0.60
CA THR A 175 -8.55 8.09 0.11
C THR A 175 -9.29 9.12 0.97
N ASN A 176 -10.61 9.21 0.83
CA ASN A 176 -11.42 10.03 1.73
C ASN A 176 -11.22 9.45 3.14
N VAL A 177 -10.70 10.26 4.05
CA VAL A 177 -10.77 10.01 5.50
C VAL A 177 -12.13 10.45 6.03
#